data_AF-A0A7S3VDM5-F1
#
_entry.id   AF-A0A7S3VDM5-F1
#
_cell.length_a   1.000
_cell.length_b   1.000
_cell.length_c   1.000
_cell.angle_alpha   90.00
_cell.angle_beta   90.00
_cell.angle_gamma   90.00
#
_symmetry.space_group_name_H-M   'P 1'
#
loop_
_entity.id
_entity.type
_entity.pdbx_description
1 polymer ?
#
loop_
_entity_poly.entity_id
_entity_poly.type
_entity_poly.pdbx_seq_one_letter_code
_entity_poly.pdbx_strand_id
1 'polypeptide(L)'
;MKFAVIENEFVEIGIDEKVLSENVDEEVIEVMNGCICCTVRGDLVEALKRLHKRLSTFKFDGAIIETTGFAEPAPVAHTFFVDEVISEMYSLDSIITVADAKCILDRLHDEKPEGVENEAVEQVCFADNVLLNKTNLADEEKLAKIEKEIKALNPTTKILRCLHSKVDPKELLNIKAFELDRVLDFDPEFLDEEAEHM
;
A
#
# COMPACT_ATOMS: atom_id res chain seq x y z
N MET A 1 -2.34 19.84 2.18
CA MET A 1 -2.97 18.82 1.32
C MET A 1 -4.06 18.18 2.14
N LYS A 2 -5.16 17.74 1.54
CA LYS A 2 -6.28 17.10 2.22
C LYS A 2 -6.45 15.69 1.68
N PHE A 3 -6.31 14.71 2.56
CA PHE A 3 -6.41 13.29 2.25
C PHE A 3 -7.56 12.65 3.04
N ALA A 4 -8.08 11.56 2.50
CA ALA A 4 -9.07 10.71 3.13
C ALA A 4 -8.43 9.34 3.21
N VAL A 5 -8.60 8.72 4.36
CA VAL A 5 -8.05 7.40 4.63
C VAL A 5 -9.16 6.38 4.44
N ILE A 6 -8.87 5.31 3.69
CA ILE A 6 -9.69 4.12 3.57
C ILE A 6 -8.93 3.01 4.27
N GLU A 7 -9.42 2.61 5.43
CA GLU A 7 -8.87 1.50 6.21
C GLU A 7 -9.60 0.21 5.83
N ASN A 8 -8.84 -0.85 5.58
CA ASN A 8 -9.39 -2.18 5.35
C ASN A 8 -8.99 -3.06 6.54
N GLU A 9 -9.80 -3.11 7.61
CA GLU A 9 -9.56 -4.00 8.76
C GLU A 9 -10.45 -5.26 8.71
N PHE A 10 -9.86 -6.41 9.06
CA PHE A 10 -10.55 -7.70 9.23
C PHE A 10 -10.89 -8.02 10.71
N VAL A 11 -11.08 -7.03 11.59
CA VAL A 11 -11.31 -7.30 13.02
C VAL A 11 -12.44 -6.43 13.56
N GLU A 12 -13.42 -7.04 14.25
CA GLU A 12 -14.59 -6.37 14.89
C GLU A 12 -14.22 -5.36 16.01
N ILE A 13 -12.94 -5.08 16.24
CA ILE A 13 -12.47 -4.19 17.30
C ILE A 13 -11.45 -3.23 16.69
N GLY A 14 -11.93 -2.08 16.20
CA GLY A 14 -11.09 -0.97 15.76
C GLY A 14 -10.25 -0.45 16.92
N ILE A 15 -8.95 -0.75 16.91
CA ILE A 15 -7.99 -0.26 17.91
C ILE A 15 -7.42 1.10 17.49
N ASP A 16 -7.51 1.45 16.20
CA ASP A 16 -6.82 2.60 15.62
C ASP A 16 -7.47 3.97 15.89
N GLU A 17 -8.75 4.01 16.31
CA GLU A 17 -9.41 5.26 16.77
C GLU A 17 -8.64 5.98 17.89
N LYS A 18 -7.94 5.23 18.74
CA LYS A 18 -7.19 5.80 19.88
C LYS A 18 -5.87 6.44 19.50
N VAL A 19 -5.34 6.20 18.29
CA VAL A 19 -4.05 6.73 17.86
C VAL A 19 -4.22 7.96 16.96
N LEU A 20 -5.32 8.04 16.20
CA LEU A 20 -5.57 9.10 15.21
C LEU A 20 -6.13 10.41 15.81
N SER A 21 -6.54 10.41 17.09
CA SER A 21 -7.44 11.44 17.64
C SER A 21 -6.81 12.61 18.40
N GLU A 22 -5.48 12.82 18.36
CA GLU A 22 -4.90 13.89 19.19
C GLU A 22 -4.51 15.20 18.47
N ASN A 23 -4.21 15.27 17.16
CA ASN A 23 -3.65 16.54 16.60
C ASN A 23 -3.81 16.83 15.08
N VAL A 24 -4.73 16.19 14.34
CA VAL A 24 -4.86 16.48 12.90
C VAL A 24 -6.30 16.81 12.51
N ASP A 25 -6.51 17.93 11.80
CA ASP A 25 -7.76 18.26 11.08
C ASP A 25 -7.95 17.27 9.88
N GLU A 26 -8.02 15.97 10.17
CA GLU A 26 -8.22 14.89 9.20
C GLU A 26 -9.68 14.42 9.26
N GLU A 27 -10.37 14.52 8.13
CA GLU A 27 -11.70 13.93 7.97
C GLU A 27 -11.50 12.46 7.58
N VAL A 28 -11.32 11.59 8.58
CA VAL A 28 -11.22 10.13 8.40
C VAL A 28 -12.60 9.61 7.98
N ILE A 29 -12.67 8.90 6.85
CA ILE A 29 -13.89 8.25 6.38
C ILE A 29 -13.67 6.75 6.50
N GLU A 30 -13.98 6.22 7.67
CA GLU A 30 -13.95 4.80 7.94
C GLU A 30 -15.01 4.08 7.09
N VAL A 31 -14.60 3.01 6.40
CA VAL A 31 -15.49 2.19 5.58
C VAL A 31 -15.44 0.76 6.12
N MET A 32 -16.12 0.52 7.24
CA MET A 32 -16.28 -0.84 7.76
C MET A 32 -17.21 -1.66 6.86
N ASN A 33 -16.70 -2.68 6.18
CA ASN A 33 -17.51 -3.74 5.59
C ASN A 33 -16.88 -5.11 5.89
N GLY A 34 -17.61 -5.95 6.64
CA GLY A 34 -17.14 -7.24 7.14
C GLY A 34 -17.09 -8.35 6.08
N CYS A 35 -16.25 -9.36 6.37
CA CYS A 35 -16.06 -10.64 5.65
C CYS A 35 -15.74 -10.50 4.16
N ILE A 36 -14.50 -10.11 3.88
CA ILE A 36 -13.94 -10.00 2.54
C ILE A 36 -13.28 -11.35 2.16
N CYS A 37 -13.99 -12.20 1.43
CA CYS A 37 -13.38 -13.14 0.49
C CYS A 37 -14.22 -13.08 -0.79
N CYS A 38 -13.61 -12.69 -1.91
CA CYS A 38 -14.24 -12.39 -3.22
C CYS A 38 -14.86 -10.99 -3.44
N THR A 39 -14.81 -10.05 -2.48
CA THR A 39 -15.44 -8.70 -2.62
C THR A 39 -14.49 -7.50 -2.54
N VAL A 40 -13.17 -7.70 -2.32
CA VAL A 40 -12.18 -6.62 -2.06
C VAL A 40 -12.26 -5.49 -3.10
N ARG A 41 -12.23 -5.86 -4.38
CA ARG A 41 -12.19 -4.91 -5.50
C ARG A 41 -13.52 -4.18 -5.66
N GLY A 42 -14.64 -4.91 -5.62
CA GLY A 42 -15.97 -4.31 -5.71
C GLY A 42 -16.26 -3.34 -4.55
N ASP A 43 -15.88 -3.72 -3.35
CA ASP A 43 -16.04 -2.91 -2.14
C ASP A 43 -15.16 -1.64 -2.21
N LEU A 44 -13.90 -1.78 -2.66
CA LEU A 44 -13.00 -0.64 -2.88
C LEU A 44 -13.55 0.33 -3.93
N VAL A 45 -14.03 -0.19 -5.07
CA VAL A 45 -14.61 0.61 -6.15
C VAL A 45 -15.82 1.41 -5.65
N GLU A 46 -16.72 0.79 -4.90
CA GLU A 46 -17.89 1.48 -4.34
C GLU A 46 -17.48 2.52 -3.27
N ALA A 47 -16.51 2.19 -2.43
CA ALA A 47 -15.96 3.13 -1.45
C ALA A 47 -15.35 4.37 -2.13
N LEU A 48 -14.56 4.18 -3.18
CA LEU A 48 -13.96 5.27 -3.97
C LEU A 48 -15.04 6.11 -4.68
N LYS A 49 -16.06 5.48 -5.28
CA LYS A 49 -17.20 6.18 -5.91
C LYS A 49 -17.96 7.03 -4.89
N ARG A 50 -18.24 6.49 -3.71
CA ARG A 50 -18.91 7.20 -2.61
C ARG A 50 -18.06 8.36 -2.09
N LEU A 51 -16.75 8.14 -1.94
CA LEU A 51 -15.80 9.15 -1.51
C LEU A 51 -15.76 10.32 -2.51
N HIS A 52 -15.60 10.04 -3.80
CA HIS A 52 -15.60 11.04 -4.86
C HIS A 52 -16.88 11.88 -4.84
N LYS A 53 -18.04 11.24 -4.73
CA LYS A 53 -19.34 11.93 -4.68
C LYS A 53 -19.50 12.81 -3.44
N ARG A 54 -19.06 12.34 -2.26
CA ARG A 54 -19.15 13.13 -1.01
C ARG A 54 -18.22 14.34 -1.05
N LEU A 55 -17.04 14.16 -1.63
CA LEU A 55 -16.01 15.20 -1.67
C LEU A 55 -16.09 16.09 -2.90
N SER A 56 -17.03 15.87 -3.83
CA SER A 56 -17.18 16.69 -5.04
C SER A 56 -17.42 18.18 -4.77
N THR A 57 -17.88 18.52 -3.55
CA THR A 57 -18.09 19.91 -3.10
C THR A 57 -16.93 20.48 -2.27
N PHE A 58 -15.91 19.68 -1.98
CA PHE A 58 -14.75 20.04 -1.17
C PHE A 58 -13.46 19.88 -1.98
N LYS A 59 -12.49 20.77 -1.80
CA LYS A 59 -11.17 20.59 -2.41
C LYS A 59 -10.42 19.48 -1.68
N PHE A 60 -10.08 18.41 -2.38
CA PHE A 60 -9.42 17.22 -1.86
C PHE A 60 -8.28 16.81 -2.79
N ASP A 61 -7.15 16.34 -2.23
CA ASP A 61 -5.92 16.11 -3.00
C ASP A 61 -5.68 14.62 -3.33
N GLY A 62 -6.17 13.67 -2.53
CA GLY A 62 -6.01 12.23 -2.82
C GLY A 62 -6.46 11.31 -1.69
N ALA A 63 -6.68 10.03 -1.97
CA ALA A 63 -7.02 9.03 -0.95
C ALA A 63 -5.77 8.24 -0.54
N ILE A 64 -5.68 7.86 0.74
CA ILE A 64 -4.71 6.91 1.27
C ILE A 64 -5.48 5.62 1.53
N ILE A 65 -5.03 4.52 0.94
CA ILE A 65 -5.66 3.21 1.12
C ILE A 65 -4.71 2.39 1.97
N GLU A 66 -5.15 2.03 3.17
CA GLU A 66 -4.48 1.02 3.96
C GLU A 66 -4.98 -0.35 3.54
N THR A 67 -4.06 -1.18 3.08
CA THR A 67 -4.33 -2.58 2.81
C THR A 67 -4.02 -3.39 4.07
N THR A 68 -4.71 -4.52 4.25
CA THR A 68 -4.45 -5.38 5.41
C THR A 68 -3.00 -5.89 5.37
N GLY A 69 -2.45 -6.29 6.51
CA GLY A 69 -1.06 -6.76 6.58
C GLY A 69 -0.72 -7.98 5.70
N PHE A 70 -1.73 -8.69 5.19
CA PHE A 70 -1.62 -9.81 4.26
C PHE A 70 -2.19 -9.51 2.86
N ALA A 71 -2.62 -8.28 2.63
CA ALA A 71 -3.17 -7.91 1.33
C ALA A 71 -2.06 -7.79 0.30
N GLU A 72 -2.39 -8.25 -0.90
CA GLU A 72 -1.59 -8.13 -2.10
C GLU A 72 -1.78 -6.72 -2.69
N PRO A 73 -0.70 -5.96 -2.98
CA PRO A 73 -0.82 -4.64 -3.59
C PRO A 73 -1.42 -4.69 -5.00
N ALA A 74 -1.24 -5.81 -5.72
CA ALA A 74 -1.58 -5.93 -7.12
C ALA A 74 -3.09 -5.76 -7.40
N PRO A 75 -4.02 -6.49 -6.76
CA PRO A 75 -5.46 -6.30 -7.01
C PRO A 75 -5.97 -4.88 -6.69
N VAL A 76 -5.38 -4.24 -5.67
CA VAL A 76 -5.70 -2.85 -5.30
C VAL A 76 -5.22 -1.89 -6.37
N ALA A 77 -3.97 -2.03 -6.83
CA ALA A 77 -3.40 -1.19 -7.89
C ALA A 77 -4.14 -1.39 -9.22
N HIS A 78 -4.46 -2.64 -9.57
CA HIS A 78 -5.17 -3.04 -10.79
C HIS A 78 -6.51 -2.32 -10.95
N THR A 79 -7.21 -2.07 -9.83
CA THR A 79 -8.48 -1.32 -9.81
C THR A 79 -8.38 0.06 -10.48
N PHE A 80 -7.22 0.74 -10.36
CA PHE A 80 -7.01 2.07 -10.93
C PHE A 80 -6.73 2.07 -12.44
N PHE A 81 -6.44 0.92 -13.03
CA PHE A 81 -6.14 0.77 -14.46
C PHE A 81 -7.26 0.11 -15.23
N VAL A 82 -8.01 -0.79 -14.60
CA VAL A 82 -9.02 -1.60 -15.30
C VAL A 82 -10.46 -1.15 -15.05
N ASP A 83 -10.79 -0.57 -13.89
CA ASP A 83 -12.12 0.03 -13.73
C ASP A 83 -12.15 1.40 -14.43
N GLU A 84 -12.84 1.46 -15.59
CA GLU A 84 -12.96 2.67 -16.41
C GLU A 84 -13.40 3.88 -15.56
N VAL A 85 -14.38 3.69 -14.67
CA VAL A 85 -14.95 4.78 -13.86
C VAL A 85 -13.93 5.26 -12.83
N ILE A 86 -13.21 4.35 -12.16
CA ILE A 86 -12.15 4.73 -11.23
C ILE A 86 -11.01 5.44 -11.96
N SER A 87 -10.59 4.95 -13.13
CA SER A 87 -9.49 5.53 -13.91
C SER A 87 -9.78 6.97 -14.39
N GLU A 88 -11.05 7.32 -14.59
CA GLU A 88 -11.46 8.69 -14.91
C GLU A 88 -11.46 9.62 -13.68
N MET A 89 -11.66 9.07 -12.48
CA MET A 89 -11.80 9.84 -11.24
C MET A 89 -10.52 9.95 -10.41
N TYR A 90 -9.65 8.95 -10.50
CA TYR A 90 -8.46 8.79 -9.66
C TYR A 90 -7.27 8.32 -10.51
N SER A 91 -6.07 8.68 -10.08
CA SER A 91 -4.82 8.13 -10.58
C SER A 91 -4.00 7.60 -9.40
N LEU A 92 -3.44 6.40 -9.52
CA LEU A 92 -2.55 5.84 -8.50
C LEU A 92 -1.25 6.67 -8.43
N ASP A 93 -0.98 7.28 -7.28
CA ASP A 93 0.18 8.16 -7.08
C ASP A 93 1.46 7.37 -6.74
N SER A 94 1.36 6.50 -5.73
CA SER A 94 2.44 5.63 -5.30
C SER A 94 1.94 4.48 -4.43
N ILE A 95 2.70 3.39 -4.40
CA ILE A 95 2.59 2.28 -3.44
C ILE A 95 3.72 2.42 -2.42
N ILE A 96 3.35 2.43 -1.14
CA ILE A 96 4.30 2.65 -0.04
C ILE A 96 4.31 1.42 0.86
N THR A 97 5.48 0.82 1.05
CA THR A 97 5.66 -0.35 1.92
C THR A 97 6.40 0.04 3.19
N VAL A 98 5.83 -0.24 4.35
CA VAL A 98 6.47 -0.01 5.65
C VAL A 98 7.18 -1.27 6.12
N ALA A 99 8.51 -1.30 5.99
CA ALA A 99 9.34 -2.43 6.38
C ALA A 99 9.88 -2.29 7.80
N ASP A 100 9.61 -3.28 8.66
CA ASP A 100 10.20 -3.34 10.01
C ASP A 100 11.66 -3.83 9.95
N ALA A 101 12.63 -2.94 10.20
CA ALA A 101 14.06 -3.27 10.18
C ALA A 101 14.46 -4.42 11.12
N LYS A 102 13.66 -4.70 12.16
CA LYS A 102 13.92 -5.82 13.06
C LYS A 102 13.65 -7.16 12.38
N CYS A 103 12.57 -7.26 11.62
CA CYS A 103 11.97 -8.53 11.20
C CYS A 103 11.95 -8.74 9.67
N ILE A 104 12.16 -7.70 8.86
CA ILE A 104 11.94 -7.77 7.40
C ILE A 104 12.76 -8.88 6.72
N LEU A 105 14.03 -9.09 7.10
CA LEU A 105 14.84 -10.18 6.53
C LEU A 105 14.22 -11.56 6.76
N ASP A 106 13.60 -11.77 7.92
CA ASP A 106 12.96 -13.05 8.26
C ASP A 106 11.63 -13.23 7.50
N ARG A 107 11.01 -12.14 7.03
CA ARG A 107 9.81 -12.18 6.19
C ARG A 107 10.17 -12.43 4.72
N LEU A 108 11.19 -11.75 4.22
CA LEU A 108 11.68 -11.93 2.85
C LEU A 108 12.23 -13.34 2.59
N HIS A 109 12.78 -13.98 3.62
CA HIS A 109 13.28 -15.37 3.54
C HIS A 109 12.29 -16.42 4.04
N ASP A 110 11.05 -16.06 4.32
CA ASP A 110 10.05 -17.04 4.76
C ASP A 110 9.78 -18.04 3.63
N GLU A 111 10.00 -19.33 3.92
CA GLU A 111 9.81 -20.40 2.94
C GLU A 111 8.31 -20.69 2.82
N LYS A 112 7.75 -20.42 1.64
CA LYS A 112 6.34 -20.68 1.34
C LYS A 112 6.18 -22.05 0.68
N PRO A 113 5.02 -22.72 0.86
CA PRO A 113 4.68 -23.91 0.09
C PRO A 113 4.76 -23.66 -1.41
N GLU A 114 4.97 -24.72 -2.19
CA GLU A 114 4.98 -24.62 -3.66
C GLU A 114 3.65 -24.05 -4.16
N GLY A 115 3.73 -23.03 -5.02
CA GLY A 115 2.57 -22.33 -5.56
C GLY A 115 1.97 -21.26 -4.65
N VAL A 116 2.59 -20.96 -3.50
CA VAL A 116 2.19 -19.85 -2.63
C VAL A 116 3.26 -18.77 -2.72
N GLU A 117 2.84 -17.56 -3.09
CA GLU A 117 3.74 -16.41 -3.18
C GLU A 117 4.10 -15.87 -1.78
N ASN A 118 5.25 -15.18 -1.70
CA ASN A 118 5.69 -14.55 -0.46
C ASN A 118 5.22 -13.10 -0.46
N GLU A 119 4.24 -12.81 0.37
CA GLU A 119 3.53 -11.52 0.40
C GLU A 119 4.50 -10.37 0.74
N ALA A 120 5.52 -10.62 1.57
CA ALA A 120 6.53 -9.62 1.89
C ALA A 120 7.45 -9.30 0.69
N VAL A 121 7.72 -10.29 -0.15
CA VAL A 121 8.49 -10.11 -1.39
C VAL A 121 7.66 -9.28 -2.38
N GLU A 122 6.41 -9.64 -2.63
CA GLU A 122 5.51 -8.88 -3.49
C GLU A 122 5.34 -7.43 -3.03
N GLN A 123 5.05 -7.22 -1.73
CA GLN A 123 4.91 -5.87 -1.18
C GLN A 123 6.17 -5.01 -1.40
N VAL A 124 7.37 -5.60 -1.37
CA VAL A 124 8.61 -4.88 -1.70
C VAL A 124 8.76 -4.66 -3.20
N CYS A 125 8.42 -5.65 -4.03
CA CYS A 125 8.50 -5.56 -5.49
C CYS A 125 7.56 -4.47 -6.06
N PHE A 126 6.36 -4.33 -5.51
CA PHE A 126 5.38 -3.33 -5.95
C PHE A 126 5.65 -1.92 -5.40
N ALA A 127 6.49 -1.77 -4.38
CA ALA A 127 6.70 -0.50 -3.70
C ALA A 127 7.43 0.55 -4.56
N ASP A 128 6.84 1.73 -4.71
CA ASP A 128 7.56 2.91 -5.18
C ASP A 128 8.55 3.39 -4.11
N ASN A 129 8.09 3.40 -2.86
CA ASN A 129 8.88 3.79 -1.70
C ASN A 129 8.79 2.74 -0.60
N VAL A 130 9.94 2.35 -0.04
CA VAL A 130 10.02 1.54 1.17
C VAL A 130 10.42 2.42 2.35
N LEU A 131 9.53 2.51 3.34
CA LEU A 131 9.81 3.09 4.65
C LEU A 131 10.48 2.03 5.52
N LEU A 132 11.81 2.04 5.58
CA LEU A 132 12.57 1.17 6.47
C LEU A 132 12.49 1.74 7.91
N ASN A 133 11.51 1.25 8.66
CA ASN A 133 11.15 1.74 9.99
C ASN A 133 11.86 0.96 11.11
N LYS A 134 11.83 1.51 12.33
CA LYS A 134 12.43 0.93 13.54
C LYS A 134 13.94 0.70 13.38
N THR A 135 14.62 1.59 12.66
CA THR A 135 16.06 1.47 12.38
C THR A 135 16.92 1.47 13.65
N ASN A 136 16.40 2.00 14.76
CA ASN A 136 17.06 1.91 16.07
C ASN A 136 17.15 0.48 16.64
N LEU A 137 16.46 -0.51 16.06
CA LEU A 137 16.49 -1.91 16.46
C LEU A 137 17.44 -2.77 15.61
N ALA A 138 18.19 -2.15 14.70
CA ALA A 138 19.18 -2.79 13.85
C ALA A 138 20.48 -1.96 13.82
N ASP A 139 21.62 -2.63 13.70
CA ASP A 139 22.89 -1.95 13.48
C ASP A 139 23.10 -1.61 11.98
N GLU A 140 24.12 -0.83 11.68
CA GLU A 140 24.40 -0.40 10.31
C GLU A 140 24.72 -1.54 9.36
N GLU A 141 25.32 -2.64 9.85
CA GLU A 141 25.59 -3.82 9.05
C GLU A 141 24.28 -4.50 8.63
N LYS A 142 23.36 -4.71 9.58
CA LYS A 142 22.04 -5.27 9.31
C LYS A 142 21.22 -4.35 8.41
N LEU A 143 21.23 -3.03 8.62
CA LEU A 143 20.52 -2.07 7.78
C LEU A 143 21.05 -2.09 6.34
N ALA A 144 22.37 -2.10 6.14
CA ALA A 144 22.96 -2.21 4.81
C ALA A 144 22.60 -3.53 4.11
N LYS A 145 22.51 -4.64 4.87
CA LYS A 145 22.04 -5.93 4.35
C LYS A 145 20.58 -5.85 3.91
N ILE A 146 19.70 -5.29 4.74
CA ILE A 146 18.28 -5.10 4.42
C ILE A 146 18.12 -4.29 3.14
N GLU A 147 18.79 -3.14 3.04
CA GLU A 147 18.71 -2.28 1.86
C GLU A 147 19.20 -2.97 0.60
N LYS A 148 20.27 -3.77 0.71
CA LYS A 148 20.78 -4.56 -0.39
C LYS A 148 19.77 -5.59 -0.89
N GLU A 149 19.10 -6.30 0.02
CA GLU A 149 18.09 -7.29 -0.36
C GLU A 149 16.84 -6.64 -0.94
N ILE A 150 16.33 -5.55 -0.34
CA ILE A 150 15.24 -4.74 -0.90
C ILE A 150 15.60 -4.28 -2.32
N LYS A 151 16.83 -3.79 -2.53
CA LYS A 151 17.30 -3.35 -3.86
C LYS A 151 17.54 -4.48 -4.85
N ALA A 152 17.80 -5.70 -4.38
CA ALA A 152 17.90 -6.86 -5.25
C ALA A 152 16.53 -7.28 -5.79
N LEU A 153 15.48 -7.14 -4.98
CA LEU A 153 14.10 -7.38 -5.37
C LEU A 153 13.54 -6.23 -6.22
N ASN A 154 13.74 -5.00 -5.78
CA ASN A 154 13.22 -3.79 -6.42
C ASN A 154 14.35 -2.73 -6.56
N PRO A 155 15.07 -2.71 -7.69
CA PRO A 155 16.18 -1.78 -7.89
C PRO A 155 15.77 -0.30 -7.87
N THR A 156 14.54 0.02 -8.30
CA THR A 156 14.08 1.40 -8.51
C THR A 156 13.49 2.03 -7.26
N THR A 157 13.04 1.23 -6.27
CA THR A 157 12.36 1.75 -5.07
C THR A 157 13.22 2.71 -4.25
N LYS A 158 12.62 3.78 -3.75
CA LYS A 158 13.30 4.69 -2.82
C LYS A 158 13.22 4.13 -1.40
N ILE A 159 14.36 3.95 -0.75
CA ILE A 159 14.39 3.50 0.66
C ILE A 159 14.54 4.72 1.58
N LEU A 160 13.62 4.86 2.52
CA LEU A 160 13.59 5.92 3.52
C LEU A 160 13.75 5.30 4.92
N ARG A 161 14.95 5.44 5.50
CA ARG A 161 15.19 5.05 6.89
C ARG A 161 14.43 5.97 7.85
N CYS A 162 13.66 5.42 8.78
CA CYS A 162 12.88 6.22 9.71
C CYS A 162 12.69 5.55 11.09
N LEU A 163 12.24 6.36 12.05
CA LEU A 163 11.82 5.92 13.38
C LEU A 163 10.36 6.29 13.56
N HIS A 164 9.54 5.35 14.03
CA HIS A 164 8.09 5.53 14.21
C HIS A 164 7.39 6.01 12.92
N SER A 165 7.86 5.57 11.75
CA SER A 165 7.36 5.95 10.43
C SER A 165 7.41 7.46 10.14
N LYS A 166 8.20 8.23 10.90
CA LYS A 166 8.32 9.68 10.70
C LYS A 166 9.21 9.99 9.51
N VAL A 167 8.59 10.50 8.44
CA VAL A 167 9.24 11.07 7.26
C VAL A 167 8.49 12.34 6.83
N ASP A 168 9.07 13.13 5.92
CA ASP A 168 8.34 14.25 5.31
C ASP A 168 7.23 13.69 4.39
N PRO A 169 5.94 14.01 4.60
CA PRO A 169 4.86 13.53 3.75
C PRO A 169 5.04 13.87 2.27
N LYS A 170 5.81 14.92 1.94
CA LYS A 170 6.12 15.27 0.54
C LYS A 170 6.99 14.26 -0.17
N GLU A 171 7.68 13.39 0.58
CA GLU A 171 8.45 12.29 0.03
C GLU A 171 7.55 11.11 -0.36
N LEU A 172 6.30 11.09 0.10
CA LEU A 172 5.37 9.96 -0.04
C LEU A 172 4.14 10.31 -0.88
N LEU A 173 3.62 11.52 -0.74
CA LEU A 173 2.31 11.90 -1.26
C LEU A 173 2.40 12.88 -2.41
N ASN A 174 1.63 12.63 -3.48
CA ASN A 174 1.59 13.44 -4.70
C ASN A 174 2.96 13.53 -5.40
N ILE A 175 3.66 12.40 -5.43
CA ILE A 175 4.99 12.24 -6.04
C ILE A 175 4.93 11.65 -7.46
N LYS A 176 3.78 11.10 -7.87
CA LYS A 176 3.53 10.44 -9.16
C LYS A 176 4.59 9.39 -9.48
N ALA A 177 4.91 8.57 -8.49
CA ALA A 177 5.98 7.60 -8.59
C ALA A 177 5.55 6.29 -9.25
N PHE A 178 4.25 5.97 -9.23
CA PHE A 178 3.77 4.72 -9.81
C PHE A 178 3.97 4.70 -11.33
N GLU A 179 4.70 3.69 -11.81
CA GLU A 179 4.94 3.43 -13.23
C GLU A 179 4.42 2.04 -13.59
N LEU A 180 3.44 1.98 -14.49
CA LEU A 180 2.80 0.73 -14.92
C LEU A 180 3.79 -0.22 -15.62
N ASP A 181 4.68 0.31 -16.46
CA ASP A 181 5.69 -0.48 -17.18
C ASP A 181 6.59 -1.27 -16.21
N ARG A 182 6.93 -0.67 -15.05
CA ARG A 182 7.72 -1.35 -14.01
C ARG A 182 6.96 -2.54 -13.43
N VAL A 183 5.65 -2.38 -13.20
CA VAL A 183 4.83 -3.47 -12.67
C VAL A 183 4.73 -4.59 -13.69
N LEU A 184 4.55 -4.27 -14.98
CA LEU A 184 4.49 -5.25 -16.06
C LEU A 184 5.80 -6.01 -16.29
N ASP A 185 6.96 -5.43 -15.95
CA ASP A 185 8.24 -6.15 -15.97
C ASP A 185 8.31 -7.26 -14.90
N PHE A 186 7.64 -7.06 -13.76
CA PHE A 186 7.56 -8.03 -12.66
C PHE A 186 6.42 -9.03 -12.84
N ASP A 187 5.25 -8.52 -13.19
CA ASP A 187 4.01 -9.26 -13.41
C ASP A 187 3.42 -8.87 -14.77
N PRO A 188 3.79 -9.60 -15.84
CA PRO A 188 3.29 -9.32 -17.20
C PRO A 188 1.77 -9.53 -17.36
N GLU A 189 1.16 -10.30 -16.46
CA GLU A 189 -0.27 -10.61 -16.48
C GLU A 189 -1.08 -9.60 -15.62
N PHE A 190 -0.42 -8.58 -15.05
CA PHE A 190 -1.04 -7.58 -14.16
C PHE A 190 -2.27 -6.87 -14.73
N LEU A 191 -2.41 -6.75 -16.07
CA LEU A 191 -3.56 -6.13 -16.73
C LEU A 191 -4.56 -7.14 -17.31
N ASP A 192 -4.30 -8.44 -17.15
CA ASP A 192 -5.20 -9.48 -17.63
C ASP A 192 -6.41 -9.60 -16.68
N GLU A 193 -7.59 -9.23 -17.19
CA GLU A 193 -8.84 -9.31 -16.44
C GLU A 193 -9.21 -10.74 -16.02
N GLU A 194 -8.63 -11.77 -16.67
CA GLU A 194 -8.91 -13.19 -16.40
C GLU A 194 -7.94 -13.81 -15.37
N ALA A 195 -6.85 -13.13 -14.99
CA ALA A 195 -5.83 -13.65 -14.08
C ALA A 195 -6.30 -13.74 -12.60
N GLU A 196 -7.30 -12.96 -12.19
CA GLU A 196 -7.86 -12.96 -10.81
C GLU A 196 -8.75 -14.19 -10.49
N HIS A 197 -8.79 -15.23 -11.33
CA HIS A 197 -9.73 -16.37 -11.20
C HIS A 197 -9.12 -17.78 -11.20
N MET A 198 -7.80 -17.95 -11.05
CA MET A 198 -7.18 -19.28 -10.88
C MET A 198 -6.59 -19.52 -9.49
#